data_AF-A0A0L0FU11-F1
#
_entry.id   AF-A0A0L0FU11-F1
#
_cell.length_a   1.000
_cell.length_b   1.000
_cell.length_c   1.000
_cell.angle_alpha   90.00
_cell.angle_beta   90.00
_cell.angle_gamma   90.00
#
_symmetry.space_group_name_H-M   'P 1'
#
loop_
_entity.id
_entity.type
_entity.pdbx_description
1 polymer ?
#
loop_
_entity_poly.entity_id
_entity_poly.type
_entity_poly.pdbx_seq_one_letter_code
_entity_poly.pdbx_strand_id
1 'polypeptide(L)'
;MNCVAFIVAAFACLQLADAMSSRAYESDIYEPLASDKCPEDCKTFFDGCNQCMCLENGDMACTKMVCSEEEMEDAMCIDDLELYPVPAESETFECSGIMCMMYCKEGFKKDENGCDLCECAEPVEPVDVCAEMPLCMKYCENGNVVDENGCDTCECKEAPQFCAEGCEFYFDGCNTCTCGGDGVAACTEVFCESYEEAICLDAGEPECGPVCTVFCEYGNVMDEDNCPTCVCKEAP
;
A
#
# COMPACT_ATOMS: atom_id res chain seq x y z
N MET A 1 -52.23 10.80 -55.09
CA MET A 1 -52.32 11.58 -56.35
C MET A 1 -50.88 11.82 -56.82
N ASN A 2 -50.30 11.03 -57.74
CA ASN A 2 -50.51 10.99 -59.20
C ASN A 2 -50.63 12.39 -59.81
N CYS A 3 -49.55 12.92 -60.38
CA CYS A 3 -49.16 12.92 -61.81
C CYS A 3 -49.28 14.40 -62.28
N VAL A 4 -48.49 14.98 -63.19
CA VAL A 4 -48.09 14.59 -64.55
C VAL A 4 -46.91 15.55 -64.88
N ALA A 5 -45.69 15.08 -65.13
CA ALA A 5 -45.14 14.67 -66.42
C ALA A 5 -45.20 15.79 -67.49
N PHE A 6 -44.08 16.21 -68.07
CA PHE A 6 -43.54 15.74 -69.36
C PHE A 6 -42.88 17.02 -70.00
N ILE A 7 -41.87 17.06 -70.87
CA ILE A 7 -41.17 16.10 -71.72
C ILE A 7 -39.94 16.83 -72.32
N VAL A 8 -38.79 16.12 -72.35
CA VAL A 8 -37.78 16.08 -73.43
C VAL A 8 -36.95 17.35 -73.69
N ALA A 9 -35.71 17.43 -73.19
CA ALA A 9 -34.45 16.84 -73.69
C ALA A 9 -33.73 17.70 -74.75
N ALA A 10 -32.52 18.15 -74.40
CA ALA A 10 -31.42 18.32 -75.35
C ALA A 10 -30.05 18.40 -74.62
N PHE A 11 -29.21 17.40 -74.87
CA PHE A 11 -27.77 17.50 -75.15
C PHE A 11 -26.92 18.52 -74.34
N ALA A 12 -26.10 18.03 -73.42
CA ALA A 12 -24.65 17.87 -73.63
C ALA A 12 -23.90 17.69 -72.28
N CYS A 13 -23.00 16.71 -72.30
CA CYS A 13 -22.05 16.35 -71.26
C CYS A 13 -21.07 17.50 -70.99
N LEU A 14 -20.82 17.85 -69.72
CA LEU A 14 -19.61 18.57 -69.32
C LEU A 14 -19.09 18.00 -67.98
N GLN A 15 -18.15 17.06 -68.08
CA GLN A 15 -17.24 16.66 -67.01
C GLN A 15 -15.81 16.67 -67.57
N LEU A 16 -14.86 16.91 -66.65
CA LEU A 16 -13.38 16.84 -66.73
C LEU A 16 -12.70 18.12 -67.26
N ALA A 17 -11.65 18.70 -66.66
CA ALA A 17 -10.89 18.46 -65.44
C ALA A 17 -9.91 19.65 -65.19
N ASP A 18 -9.45 19.78 -63.94
CA ASP A 18 -8.10 20.22 -63.51
C ASP A 18 -7.54 21.65 -63.69
N ALA A 19 -6.83 22.03 -62.60
CA ALA A 19 -5.70 22.97 -62.45
C ALA A 19 -5.95 24.44 -62.04
N MET A 20 -5.79 24.66 -60.71
CA MET A 20 -4.84 25.61 -60.08
C MET A 20 -4.67 27.04 -60.64
N SER A 21 -4.94 28.07 -59.81
CA SER A 21 -3.93 28.97 -59.22
C SER A 21 -4.44 30.40 -58.86
N SER A 22 -4.08 30.82 -57.64
CA SER A 22 -3.66 32.17 -57.19
C SER A 22 -4.66 33.26 -56.72
N ARG A 23 -4.50 33.59 -55.42
CA ARG A 23 -4.45 34.90 -54.71
C ARG A 23 -5.49 35.98 -55.06
N ALA A 24 -6.14 36.63 -54.08
CA ALA A 24 -5.52 37.27 -52.92
C ALA A 24 -6.35 37.11 -51.63
N TYR A 25 -5.63 37.01 -50.53
CA TYR A 25 -6.09 37.10 -49.16
C TYR A 25 -6.21 38.60 -48.82
N GLU A 26 -7.36 39.03 -48.31
CA GLU A 26 -7.48 40.33 -47.64
C GLU A 26 -7.13 40.08 -46.17
N SER A 27 -6.12 40.78 -45.69
CA SER A 27 -5.56 40.67 -44.35
C SER A 27 -6.41 41.48 -43.36
N ASP A 28 -7.27 40.80 -42.60
CA ASP A 28 -7.73 41.34 -41.32
C ASP A 28 -6.67 41.00 -40.28
N ILE A 29 -5.86 42.03 -39.99
CA ILE A 29 -4.86 42.06 -38.95
C ILE A 29 -5.60 41.88 -37.62
N TYR A 30 -5.44 40.74 -36.97
CA TYR A 30 -5.80 40.57 -35.56
C TYR A 30 -4.67 41.20 -34.74
N GLU A 31 -4.80 42.48 -34.40
CA GLU A 31 -3.93 43.11 -33.38
C GLU A 31 -4.25 42.47 -32.02
N PRO A 32 -3.25 42.03 -31.24
CA PRO A 32 -3.50 41.54 -29.90
C PRO A 32 -3.97 42.72 -29.06
N LEU A 33 -5.16 42.62 -28.47
CA LEU A 33 -5.68 43.58 -27.50
C LEU A 33 -4.86 43.47 -26.20
N ALA A 34 -3.64 43.99 -26.20
CA ALA A 34 -3.01 44.48 -24.98
C ALA A 34 -3.80 45.73 -24.58
N SER A 35 -4.82 45.57 -23.74
CA SER A 35 -5.54 46.73 -23.22
C SER A 35 -4.64 47.42 -22.20
N ASP A 36 -4.03 48.55 -22.57
CA ASP A 36 -3.19 49.39 -21.69
C ASP A 36 -3.99 50.07 -20.54
N LYS A 37 -5.24 49.65 -20.29
CA LYS A 37 -6.13 50.21 -19.28
C LYS A 37 -6.81 49.11 -18.51
N CYS A 38 -6.96 49.34 -17.21
CA CYS A 38 -7.71 48.43 -16.36
C CYS A 38 -9.21 48.46 -16.67
N PRO A 39 -9.89 47.30 -16.53
CA PRO A 39 -11.35 47.26 -16.43
C PRO A 39 -11.84 48.18 -15.30
N GLU A 40 -13.04 48.75 -15.46
CA GLU A 40 -13.68 49.51 -14.39
C GLU A 40 -13.88 48.63 -13.16
N ASP A 41 -13.65 49.19 -11.97
CA ASP A 41 -13.77 48.51 -10.67
C ASP A 41 -12.85 47.28 -10.50
N CYS A 42 -11.67 47.29 -11.13
CA CYS A 42 -10.61 46.30 -10.93
C CYS A 42 -9.39 46.93 -10.23
N LYS A 43 -8.87 46.30 -9.17
CA LYS A 43 -7.68 46.68 -8.39
C LYS A 43 -6.47 45.85 -8.81
N THR A 44 -6.68 44.58 -9.11
CA THR A 44 -5.65 43.66 -9.60
C THR A 44 -6.14 42.98 -10.86
N PHE A 45 -5.39 43.12 -11.94
CA PHE A 45 -5.73 42.54 -13.24
C PHE A 45 -4.64 41.58 -13.69
N PHE A 46 -5.02 40.51 -14.36
CA PHE A 46 -4.10 39.64 -15.07
C PHE A 46 -4.36 39.81 -16.56
N ASP A 47 -3.34 40.22 -17.31
CA ASP A 47 -3.47 40.53 -18.75
C ASP A 47 -3.32 39.28 -19.64
N GLY A 48 -3.31 38.09 -19.04
CA GLY A 48 -3.05 36.81 -19.70
C GLY A 48 -1.61 36.33 -19.54
N CYS A 49 -0.71 37.15 -19.00
CA CYS A 49 0.66 36.74 -18.69
C CYS A 49 1.27 37.51 -17.52
N ASN A 50 1.05 38.82 -17.45
CA ASN A 50 1.54 39.69 -16.40
C ASN A 50 0.44 39.98 -15.39
N GLN A 51 0.85 40.06 -14.13
CA GLN A 51 0.01 40.54 -13.05
C GLN A 51 0.17 42.05 -12.93
N CYS A 52 -0.95 42.75 -12.88
CA CYS A 52 -1.03 44.19 -12.97
C CYS A 52 -1.80 44.76 -11.78
N MET A 53 -1.27 45.86 -11.24
CA MET A 53 -1.97 46.67 -10.25
C MET A 53 -2.63 47.85 -10.95
N CYS A 54 -3.93 48.01 -10.73
CA CYS A 54 -4.73 49.07 -11.29
C CYS A 54 -4.70 50.32 -10.41
N LEU A 55 -4.48 51.46 -11.03
CA LEU A 55 -4.49 52.78 -10.40
C LEU A 55 -5.88 53.42 -10.56
N GLU A 56 -6.24 54.34 -9.65
CA GLU A 56 -7.55 55.01 -9.64
C GLU A 56 -7.85 55.81 -10.92
N ASN A 57 -6.82 56.15 -11.69
CA ASN A 57 -6.94 56.85 -12.97
C ASN A 57 -7.14 55.89 -14.17
N GLY A 58 -7.23 54.58 -13.93
CA GLY A 58 -7.42 53.53 -14.94
C GLY A 58 -6.14 53.02 -15.59
N ASP A 59 -4.98 53.55 -15.21
CA ASP A 59 -3.68 53.05 -15.67
C ASP A 59 -3.27 51.80 -14.87
N MET A 60 -2.43 50.96 -15.48
CA MET A 60 -1.97 49.71 -14.86
C MET A 60 -0.45 49.63 -14.77
N ALA A 61 0.04 49.11 -13.65
CA ALA A 61 1.44 48.79 -13.43
C ALA A 61 1.62 47.27 -13.38
N CYS A 62 2.20 46.70 -14.42
CA CYS A 62 2.34 45.25 -14.59
C CYS A 62 3.75 44.74 -14.28
N THR A 63 3.84 43.46 -13.92
CA THR A 63 5.08 42.69 -14.10
C THR A 63 5.47 42.66 -15.59
N LYS A 64 6.73 42.36 -15.87
CA LYS A 64 7.24 42.24 -17.25
C LYS A 64 7.93 40.90 -17.42
N MET A 65 7.14 39.84 -17.35
CA MET A 65 7.62 38.49 -17.63
C MET A 65 7.62 38.25 -19.14
N VAL A 66 8.45 37.29 -19.56
CA VAL A 66 8.49 36.84 -20.95
C VAL A 66 7.24 36.01 -21.19
N CYS A 67 6.37 36.47 -22.08
CA CYS A 67 5.14 35.80 -22.44
C CYS A 67 5.37 35.02 -23.73
N SER A 68 5.08 33.72 -23.71
CA SER A 68 5.04 32.89 -24.92
C SER A 68 3.58 32.72 -25.35
N GLU A 69 3.32 32.66 -26.65
CA GLU A 69 1.95 32.54 -27.17
C GLU A 69 1.25 31.25 -26.72
N GLU A 70 2.02 30.22 -26.35
CA GLU A 70 1.51 28.93 -25.88
C GLU A 70 1.12 28.94 -24.39
N GLU A 71 1.58 29.94 -23.63
CA GLU A 71 1.38 30.05 -22.18
C GLU A 71 0.53 31.27 -21.79
N MET A 72 -0.01 32.00 -22.78
CA MET A 72 -0.97 33.07 -22.50
C MET A 72 -2.31 32.47 -22.09
N GLU A 73 -2.78 32.87 -20.91
CA GLU A 73 -4.10 32.53 -20.40
C GLU A 73 -5.11 33.66 -20.65
N ASP A 74 -6.38 33.43 -20.32
CA ASP A 74 -7.41 34.45 -20.46
C ASP A 74 -7.22 35.58 -19.45
N ALA A 75 -7.26 36.82 -19.96
CA ALA A 75 -7.14 38.00 -19.12
C ALA A 75 -8.35 38.15 -18.19
N MET A 76 -8.12 38.46 -16.91
CA MET A 76 -9.18 38.51 -15.89
C MET A 76 -8.88 39.51 -14.77
N CYS A 77 -9.94 40.03 -14.14
CA CYS A 77 -9.81 40.79 -12.91
C CYS A 77 -9.75 39.84 -11.71
N ILE A 78 -8.80 40.06 -10.79
CA ILE A 78 -8.50 39.21 -9.62
C ILE A 78 -9.08 39.81 -8.32
N ASP A 79 -10.03 40.73 -8.42
CA ASP A 79 -10.56 41.47 -7.26
C ASP A 79 -11.45 40.65 -6.33
N ASP A 80 -11.96 39.51 -6.80
CA ASP A 80 -12.87 38.65 -6.07
C ASP A 80 -12.21 37.30 -5.73
N LEU A 81 -11.34 37.30 -4.72
CA LEU A 81 -11.10 36.08 -3.92
C LEU A 81 -12.19 35.94 -2.84
N GLU A 82 -13.46 35.89 -3.23
CA GLU A 82 -14.51 35.32 -2.38
C GLU A 82 -15.49 34.44 -3.16
N LEU A 83 -15.49 33.15 -2.77
CA LEU A 83 -16.55 32.14 -2.94
C LEU A 83 -17.09 31.90 -4.37
N TYR A 84 -16.40 31.03 -5.10
CA TYR A 84 -17.12 30.06 -5.92
C TYR A 84 -17.69 28.96 -4.99
N PRO A 85 -19.02 28.71 -4.96
CA PRO A 85 -19.57 27.59 -4.23
C PRO A 85 -19.15 26.30 -4.94
N VAL A 86 -18.17 25.60 -4.36
CA VAL A 86 -17.79 24.26 -4.81
C VAL A 86 -18.96 23.32 -4.46
N PRO A 87 -19.50 22.55 -5.41
CA PRO A 87 -20.54 21.56 -5.11
C PRO A 87 -19.99 20.56 -4.10
N ALA A 88 -20.66 20.50 -2.95
CA ALA A 88 -20.30 19.66 -1.83
C ALA A 88 -20.62 18.20 -2.12
N GLU A 89 -19.76 17.45 -2.80
CA GLU A 89 -19.65 15.98 -2.65
C GLU A 89 -18.23 15.49 -2.93
N SER A 90 -17.74 14.63 -2.02
CA SER A 90 -16.51 13.82 -2.09
C SER A 90 -15.19 14.53 -1.74
N GLU A 91 -14.93 14.71 -0.44
CA GLU A 91 -13.55 14.83 0.04
C GLU A 91 -12.85 13.46 -0.06
N THR A 92 -12.32 13.19 -1.25
CA THR A 92 -11.14 12.33 -1.37
C THR A 92 -9.95 13.24 -1.21
N PHE A 93 -9.26 13.15 -0.07
CA PHE A 93 -8.04 13.90 0.16
C PHE A 93 -6.98 13.42 -0.83
N GLU A 94 -6.68 14.24 -1.84
CA GLU A 94 -5.61 13.99 -2.79
C GLU A 94 -4.31 14.60 -2.26
N CYS A 95 -3.25 13.78 -2.22
CA CYS A 95 -1.94 14.28 -1.86
C CYS A 95 -1.49 15.34 -2.87
N SER A 96 -1.00 16.47 -2.36
CA SER A 96 -0.27 17.43 -3.20
C SER A 96 0.86 16.66 -3.90
N GLY A 97 0.99 16.79 -5.22
CA GLY A 97 1.96 16.05 -6.06
C GLY A 97 3.43 16.41 -5.80
N ILE A 98 3.79 16.62 -4.53
CA ILE A 98 5.10 16.93 -4.03
C ILE A 98 6.01 15.75 -4.35
N MET A 99 6.95 15.99 -5.27
CA MET A 99 8.00 15.03 -5.59
C MET A 99 9.21 15.28 -4.71
N CYS A 100 9.43 14.41 -3.73
CA CYS A 100 10.61 14.46 -2.88
C CYS A 100 11.86 13.98 -3.64
N MET A 101 12.98 14.70 -3.53
CA MET A 101 14.22 14.38 -4.27
C MET A 101 15.21 13.50 -3.49
N MET A 102 14.85 13.05 -2.30
CA MET A 102 15.71 12.20 -1.46
C MET A 102 15.31 10.73 -1.55
N TYR A 103 16.25 9.83 -1.30
CA TYR A 103 15.97 8.41 -1.18
C TYR A 103 15.87 8.03 0.29
N CYS A 104 14.75 7.43 0.68
CA CYS A 104 14.52 6.88 2.01
C CYS A 104 14.39 5.35 1.91
N LYS A 105 15.21 4.62 2.68
CA LYS A 105 15.24 3.15 2.64
C LYS A 105 13.91 2.52 3.08
N GLU A 106 13.28 3.10 4.10
CA GLU A 106 11.99 2.66 4.66
C GLU A 106 10.80 3.48 4.12
N GLY A 107 11.03 4.29 3.08
CA GLY A 107 10.03 5.21 2.52
C GLY A 107 9.89 6.54 3.26
N PHE A 108 8.92 7.33 2.83
CA PHE A 108 8.63 8.66 3.39
C PHE A 108 7.68 8.57 4.58
N LYS A 109 7.84 9.46 5.56
CA LYS A 109 6.83 9.67 6.60
C LYS A 109 5.53 10.11 5.94
N LYS A 110 4.41 9.73 6.54
CA LYS A 110 3.09 10.14 6.08
C LYS A 110 2.45 11.11 7.06
N ASP A 111 1.68 12.07 6.55
CA ASP A 111 0.83 12.93 7.37
C ASP A 111 -0.46 12.20 7.80
N GLU A 112 -1.35 12.90 8.52
CA GLU A 112 -2.63 12.36 9.01
C GLU A 112 -3.55 11.86 7.89
N ASN A 113 -3.33 12.31 6.65
CA ASN A 113 -4.10 11.92 5.49
C ASN A 113 -3.39 10.85 4.63
N GLY A 114 -2.24 10.34 5.09
CA GLY A 114 -1.48 9.30 4.40
C GLY A 114 -0.56 9.80 3.30
N CYS A 115 -0.34 11.11 3.20
CA CYS A 115 0.47 11.73 2.15
C CYS A 115 1.92 11.86 2.55
N ASP A 116 2.81 11.67 1.57
CA ASP A 116 4.24 11.66 1.81
C ASP A 116 4.74 13.05 2.23
N LEU A 117 5.27 13.11 3.44
CA LEU A 117 6.11 14.19 3.93
C LEU A 117 7.52 13.92 3.39
N CYS A 118 8.22 14.95 2.90
CA CYS A 118 9.62 14.82 2.45
C CYS A 118 10.60 14.66 3.63
N GLU A 119 10.31 13.70 4.51
CA GLU A 119 11.08 13.22 5.63
C GLU A 119 11.10 11.69 5.58
N CYS A 120 12.22 11.05 5.90
CA CYS A 120 12.28 9.59 5.90
C CYS A 120 11.54 9.00 7.10
N ALA A 121 10.81 7.91 6.85
CA ALA A 121 10.26 7.08 7.91
C ALA A 121 11.40 6.53 8.79
N GLU A 122 11.17 6.55 10.10
CA GLU A 122 12.04 5.87 11.05
C GLU A 122 11.87 4.35 10.87
N PRO A 123 12.93 3.55 11.01
CA PRO A 123 12.79 2.10 11.00
C PRO A 123 11.85 1.67 12.12
N VAL A 124 10.83 0.89 11.79
CA VAL A 124 9.99 0.24 12.78
C VAL A 124 10.78 -0.94 13.31
N GLU A 125 11.51 -0.73 14.42
CA GLU A 125 12.13 -1.83 15.13
C GLU A 125 11.01 -2.79 15.59
N PRO A 126 11.16 -4.12 15.40
CA PRO A 126 10.19 -5.07 15.91
C PRO A 126 10.11 -4.90 17.43
N VAL A 127 8.91 -4.56 17.92
CA VAL A 127 8.68 -4.43 19.36
C VAL A 127 8.74 -5.83 19.95
N ASP A 128 9.86 -6.16 20.60
CA ASP A 128 9.96 -7.34 21.45
C ASP A 128 9.07 -7.12 22.67
N VAL A 129 7.89 -7.74 22.65
CA VAL A 129 6.87 -7.62 23.69
C VAL A 129 7.40 -8.05 25.06
N CYS A 130 8.43 -8.90 25.10
CA CYS A 130 9.00 -9.41 26.34
C CYS A 130 10.11 -8.52 26.92
N ALA A 131 10.64 -7.56 26.14
CA ALA A 131 11.74 -6.70 26.57
C ALA A 131 11.36 -5.71 27.69
N GLU A 132 10.07 -5.37 27.81
CA GLU A 132 9.55 -4.48 28.85
C GLU A 132 9.25 -5.20 30.19
N MET A 133 9.30 -6.54 30.21
CA MET A 133 9.03 -7.33 31.40
C MET A 133 10.29 -7.42 32.30
N PRO A 134 10.17 -7.35 33.64
CA PRO A 134 11.33 -7.50 34.52
C PRO A 134 12.02 -8.85 34.31
N LEU A 135 13.33 -8.81 34.07
CA LEU A 135 14.17 -10.00 33.93
C LEU A 135 14.06 -10.90 35.17
N CYS A 136 13.60 -12.14 34.98
CA CYS A 136 13.63 -13.18 35.99
C CYS A 136 14.94 -13.97 35.88
N MET A 137 15.74 -13.96 36.94
CA MET A 137 17.01 -14.70 37.02
C MET A 137 16.85 -16.08 37.67
N LYS A 138 15.61 -16.54 37.85
CA LYS A 138 15.32 -17.84 38.46
C LYS A 138 15.51 -18.91 37.39
N TYR A 139 16.34 -19.90 37.70
CA TYR A 139 16.47 -21.09 36.87
C TYR A 139 15.35 -22.08 37.21
N CYS A 140 14.60 -22.50 36.20
CA CYS A 140 13.58 -23.53 36.28
C CYS A 140 14.00 -24.72 35.42
N GLU A 141 14.15 -25.89 36.03
CA GLU A 141 14.60 -27.11 35.35
C GLU A 141 13.64 -27.58 34.25
N ASN A 142 12.34 -27.31 34.40
CA ASN A 142 11.29 -27.64 33.42
C ASN A 142 10.81 -26.41 32.62
N GLY A 143 11.59 -25.32 32.64
CA GLY A 143 11.22 -24.05 32.01
C GLY A 143 10.23 -23.18 32.81
N ASN A 144 10.01 -21.97 32.31
CA ASN A 144 9.11 -20.98 32.89
C ASN A 144 7.68 -21.12 32.36
N VAL A 145 6.71 -20.70 33.16
CA VAL A 145 5.34 -20.46 32.70
C VAL A 145 5.37 -19.21 31.82
N VAL A 146 4.73 -19.25 30.65
CA VAL A 146 4.63 -18.10 29.74
C VAL A 146 3.31 -17.35 29.94
N ASP A 147 3.30 -16.04 29.73
CA ASP A 147 2.10 -15.20 29.77
C ASP A 147 1.30 -15.26 28.45
N GLU A 148 0.22 -14.47 28.35
CA GLU A 148 -0.63 -14.39 27.14
C GLU A 148 0.11 -13.87 25.90
N ASN A 149 1.24 -13.19 26.09
CA ASN A 149 2.09 -12.66 25.02
C ASN A 149 3.24 -13.61 24.66
N GLY A 150 3.33 -14.77 25.32
CA GLY A 150 4.41 -15.74 25.13
C GLY A 150 5.71 -15.39 25.86
N CYS A 151 5.66 -14.48 26.83
CA CYS A 151 6.82 -14.06 27.60
C CYS A 151 7.00 -14.91 28.87
N ASP A 152 8.23 -15.29 29.17
CA ASP A 152 8.58 -16.00 30.39
C ASP A 152 8.17 -15.21 31.64
N THR A 153 7.28 -15.78 32.43
CA THR A 153 7.00 -15.31 33.79
C THR A 153 8.06 -15.85 34.76
N CYS A 154 8.01 -15.39 36.02
CA CYS A 154 8.92 -15.88 37.06
C CYS A 154 8.37 -17.11 37.83
N GLU A 155 7.36 -17.77 37.27
CA GLU A 155 6.78 -19.00 37.79
C GLU A 155 7.36 -20.21 37.03
N CYS A 156 7.75 -21.27 37.75
CA CYS A 156 8.30 -22.47 37.11
C CYS A 156 7.17 -23.42 36.72
N LYS A 157 7.31 -24.12 35.59
CA LYS A 157 6.46 -25.26 35.27
C LYS A 157 6.70 -26.40 36.27
N GLU A 158 5.62 -27.10 36.61
CA GLU A 158 5.68 -28.33 37.41
C GLU A 158 6.41 -29.43 36.62
N ALA A 159 7.09 -30.32 37.34
CA ALA A 159 7.80 -31.43 36.71
C ALA A 159 6.79 -32.39 36.05
N PRO A 160 7.00 -32.78 34.79
CA PRO A 160 6.17 -33.78 34.13
C PRO A 160 6.17 -35.09 34.92
N GLN A 161 5.00 -35.68 35.16
CA GLN A 161 4.89 -36.91 35.96
C GLN A 161 4.98 -38.19 35.11
N PHE A 162 5.83 -38.19 34.09
CA PHE A 162 5.94 -39.30 33.13
C PHE A 162 6.20 -40.65 33.80
N CYS A 163 7.07 -40.72 34.80
CA CYS A 163 7.31 -41.98 35.51
C CYS A 163 6.10 -42.47 36.31
N ALA A 164 5.30 -41.56 36.89
CA ALA A 164 4.08 -41.93 37.60
C ALA A 164 2.96 -42.36 36.64
N GLU A 165 3.01 -41.87 35.41
CA GLU A 165 2.08 -42.18 34.33
C GLU A 165 2.47 -43.45 33.53
N GLY A 166 3.59 -44.10 33.89
CA GLY A 166 4.00 -45.38 33.32
C GLY A 166 4.94 -45.29 32.12
N CYS A 167 5.56 -44.13 31.91
CA CYS A 167 6.65 -43.96 30.96
C CYS A 167 7.92 -44.65 31.50
N GLU A 168 8.57 -45.51 30.71
CA GLU A 168 9.92 -46.05 30.90
C GLU A 168 11.03 -45.05 30.48
N PHE A 169 10.84 -44.29 29.39
CA PHE A 169 11.76 -43.29 28.86
C PHE A 169 11.01 -42.02 28.45
N TYR A 170 11.48 -40.85 28.86
CA TYR A 170 10.89 -39.58 28.44
C TYR A 170 11.96 -38.54 28.13
N PHE A 171 11.57 -37.50 27.42
CA PHE A 171 12.36 -36.29 27.19
C PHE A 171 11.76 -35.17 28.04
N ASP A 172 12.55 -34.52 28.90
CA ASP A 172 12.09 -33.47 29.80
C ASP A 172 12.02 -32.07 29.14
N GLY A 173 12.31 -31.99 27.83
CA GLY A 173 12.50 -30.75 27.10
C GLY A 173 13.98 -30.39 26.84
N CYS A 174 14.93 -31.13 27.41
CA CYS A 174 16.37 -30.90 27.25
C CYS A 174 17.20 -32.18 27.39
N ASN A 175 16.84 -33.01 28.37
CA ASN A 175 17.49 -34.24 28.75
C ASN A 175 16.61 -35.44 28.42
N THR A 176 17.27 -36.56 28.12
CA THR A 176 16.59 -37.86 28.03
C THR A 176 16.65 -38.54 29.40
N CYS A 177 15.51 -39.00 29.86
CA CYS A 177 15.29 -39.57 31.17
C CYS A 177 14.84 -41.04 31.06
N THR A 178 15.27 -41.86 32.00
CA THR A 178 14.82 -43.24 32.19
C THR A 178 14.14 -43.35 33.56
N CYS A 179 12.94 -43.89 33.61
CA CYS A 179 12.17 -44.05 34.84
C CYS A 179 12.56 -45.33 35.58
N GLY A 180 12.86 -45.20 36.87
CA GLY A 180 13.05 -46.31 37.79
C GLY A 180 11.72 -46.91 38.26
N GLY A 181 11.77 -48.13 38.79
CA GLY A 181 10.58 -48.80 39.35
C GLY A 181 10.03 -48.16 40.65
N ASP A 182 10.73 -47.15 41.18
CA ASP A 182 10.32 -46.30 42.30
C ASP A 182 9.65 -44.99 41.84
N GLY A 183 9.48 -44.79 40.53
CA GLY A 183 8.92 -43.58 39.94
C GLY A 183 9.90 -42.40 39.90
N VAL A 184 11.19 -42.62 40.21
CA VAL A 184 12.23 -41.60 40.12
C VAL A 184 12.92 -41.69 38.77
N ALA A 185 13.07 -40.55 38.10
CA ALA A 185 13.76 -40.47 36.82
C ALA A 185 15.28 -40.34 37.02
N ALA A 186 16.04 -41.02 36.17
CA ALA A 186 17.46 -40.76 35.95
C ALA A 186 17.63 -40.12 34.57
N CYS A 187 18.09 -38.87 34.53
CA CYS A 187 18.21 -38.07 33.31
C CYS A 187 19.66 -37.87 32.89
N THR A 188 19.88 -37.63 31.61
CA THR A 188 21.15 -37.02 31.15
C THR A 188 21.28 -35.62 31.75
N GLU A 189 22.50 -35.10 31.84
CA GLU A 189 22.76 -33.71 32.29
C GLU A 189 23.48 -32.97 31.18
N VAL A 190 22.75 -32.58 30.14
CA VAL A 190 23.28 -31.75 29.05
C VAL A 190 22.98 -30.27 29.31
N PHE A 191 23.88 -29.39 28.89
CA PHE A 191 23.62 -27.96 28.95
C PHE A 191 22.64 -27.57 27.86
N CYS A 192 21.55 -26.91 28.24
CA CYS A 192 20.52 -26.42 27.31
C CYS A 192 20.41 -24.90 27.39
N GLU A 193 20.41 -24.28 26.22
CA GLU A 193 20.18 -22.84 26.07
C GLU A 193 18.67 -22.51 26.16
N SER A 194 17.83 -23.43 25.69
CA SER A 194 16.37 -23.36 25.75
C SER A 194 15.78 -24.76 25.99
N TYR A 195 14.54 -24.81 26.49
CA TYR A 195 13.79 -26.05 26.72
C TYR A 195 12.66 -26.20 25.70
N GLU A 196 12.49 -27.41 25.18
CA GLU A 196 11.36 -27.82 24.31
C GLU A 196 10.21 -28.42 25.15
N GLU A 197 9.17 -28.89 24.47
CA GLU A 197 8.06 -29.59 25.12
C GLU A 197 8.52 -30.98 25.62
N ALA A 198 8.19 -31.27 26.87
CA ALA A 198 8.50 -32.56 27.47
C ALA A 198 7.54 -33.65 26.94
N ILE A 199 8.07 -34.81 26.55
CA ILE A 199 7.30 -35.88 25.90
C ILE A 199 7.68 -37.26 26.46
N CYS A 200 6.70 -38.15 26.59
CA CYS A 200 6.96 -39.56 26.85
C CYS A 200 7.45 -40.24 25.55
N LEU A 201 8.59 -40.94 25.60
CA LEU A 201 9.19 -41.60 24.44
C LEU A 201 8.70 -43.04 24.26
N ASP A 202 8.02 -43.62 25.26
CA ASP A 202 7.39 -44.95 25.17
C ASP A 202 5.96 -44.90 24.69
N ALA A 203 5.37 -43.69 24.65
CA ALA A 203 4.25 -43.46 23.78
C ALA A 203 4.77 -43.71 22.37
N GLY A 204 4.72 -44.97 21.95
CA GLY A 204 5.14 -45.40 20.64
C GLY A 204 4.61 -44.39 19.64
N GLU A 205 5.47 -43.99 18.71
CA GLU A 205 5.07 -43.36 17.46
C GLU A 205 3.67 -43.88 17.13
N PRO A 206 2.63 -43.02 17.02
CA PRO A 206 1.27 -43.49 16.85
C PRO A 206 1.35 -44.54 15.76
N GLU A 207 0.96 -45.79 16.06
CA GLU A 207 1.16 -46.90 15.12
C GLU A 207 0.26 -46.63 13.92
N CYS A 208 0.76 -45.77 13.04
CA CYS A 208 0.08 -45.36 11.86
C CYS A 208 0.00 -46.61 11.02
N GLY A 209 -1.21 -46.91 10.58
CA GLY A 209 -1.43 -47.98 9.61
C GLY A 209 -0.54 -47.76 8.38
N PRO A 210 -0.42 -48.76 7.50
CA PRO A 210 0.42 -48.67 6.30
C PRO A 210 0.10 -47.40 5.50
N VAL A 211 1.03 -46.45 5.51
CA VAL A 211 0.92 -45.19 4.78
C VAL A 211 1.17 -45.49 3.30
N CYS A 212 0.27 -45.03 2.42
CA CYS A 212 0.39 -45.27 0.99
C CYS A 212 1.64 -44.58 0.42
N THR A 213 2.29 -45.16 -0.60
CA THR A 213 3.45 -44.57 -1.28
C THR A 213 3.09 -43.46 -2.27
N VAL A 214 1.96 -42.78 -2.06
CA VAL A 214 1.50 -41.68 -2.90
C VAL A 214 2.29 -40.43 -2.52
N PHE A 215 2.84 -39.75 -3.52
CA PHE A 215 3.46 -38.44 -3.32
C PHE A 215 2.39 -37.36 -3.42
N CYS A 216 2.22 -36.58 -2.34
CA CYS A 216 1.34 -35.42 -2.30
C CYS A 216 2.17 -34.13 -2.23
N GLU A 217 2.02 -33.25 -3.21
CA GLU A 217 2.79 -32.01 -3.33
C GLU A 217 2.60 -31.05 -2.14
N TYR A 218 1.38 -30.99 -1.58
CA TYR A 218 1.02 -30.15 -0.42
C TYR A 218 0.88 -30.96 0.88
N GLY A 219 1.35 -32.22 0.89
CA GLY A 219 1.26 -33.13 2.04
C GLY A 219 -0.04 -33.94 2.10
N ASN A 220 -0.10 -34.87 3.05
CA ASN A 220 -1.26 -35.72 3.30
C ASN A 220 -2.24 -35.06 4.29
N VAL A 221 -3.50 -35.44 4.20
CA VAL A 221 -4.52 -35.20 5.23
C VAL A 221 -4.22 -36.12 6.42
N MET A 222 -4.30 -35.59 7.64
CA MET A 222 -4.08 -36.35 8.87
C MET A 222 -5.42 -36.88 9.41
N ASP A 223 -5.42 -38.06 10.03
CA ASP A 223 -6.58 -38.56 10.77
C ASP A 223 -6.64 -38.02 12.21
N GLU A 224 -7.59 -38.53 13.01
CA GLU A 224 -7.84 -38.10 14.39
C GLU A 224 -6.65 -38.37 15.34
N ASP A 225 -5.79 -39.34 15.00
CA ASP A 225 -4.60 -39.73 15.75
C ASP A 225 -3.32 -39.06 15.19
N ASN A 226 -3.48 -38.07 14.31
CA ASN A 226 -2.39 -37.39 13.57
C ASN A 226 -1.56 -38.32 12.67
N CYS A 227 -2.14 -39.41 12.17
CA CYS A 227 -1.49 -40.27 11.20
C CYS A 227 -1.75 -39.80 9.76
N PRO A 228 -0.74 -39.83 8.87
CA PRO A 228 -0.92 -39.44 7.49
C PRO A 228 -1.81 -40.46 6.77
N THR A 229 -2.95 -39.97 6.28
CA THR A 229 -3.86 -40.77 5.46
C THR A 229 -3.40 -40.81 4.00
N CYS A 230 -4.03 -41.64 3.17
CA CYS A 230 -3.76 -41.72 1.74
C CYS A 230 -4.50 -40.65 0.90
N VAL A 231 -4.78 -39.49 1.49
CA VAL A 231 -5.50 -38.38 0.85
C VAL A 231 -4.59 -37.16 0.82
N CYS A 232 -4.42 -36.53 -0.34
CA CYS A 232 -3.60 -35.32 -0.48
C CYS A 232 -4.37 -34.06 -0.05
N LYS A 233 -3.67 -33.12 0.58
CA LYS A 233 -4.18 -31.75 0.77
C LYS A 233 -4.35 -31.06 -0.59
N GLU A 234 -5.39 -30.24 -0.70
CA GLU A 234 -5.59 -29.39 -1.87
C GLU A 234 -4.56 -28.25 -1.89
N ALA A 235 -4.34 -27.68 -3.08
CA ALA A 235 -3.46 -26.53 -3.22
C ALA A 235 -4.04 -25.33 -2.44
N PRO A 236 -3.21 -24.58 -1.69
CA PRO A 236 -3.64 -23.40 -0.94
C PRO A 236 -4.12 -22.25 -1.83
#